data_AF-A0A117V2M1-F1
#
_entry.id   AF-A0A117V2M1-F1
#
_cell.length_a   1.000
_cell.length_b   1.000
_cell.length_c   1.000
_cell.angle_alpha   90.00
_cell.angle_beta   90.00
_cell.angle_gamma   90.00
#
_symmetry.space_group_name_H-M   'P 1'
#
loop_
_entity.id
_entity.type
_entity.pdbx_description
1 polymer ?
#
loop_
_entity_poly.entity_id
_entity_poly.type
_entity_poly.pdbx_seq_one_letter_code
_entity_poly.pdbx_strand_id
1 'polypeptide(L)'
;MDAAPEAFPYRCLPLGIANSYGWDILSPCGFEAEWNGGIAPEDVVVRPDPGARDHEVPVALFGLGTFTIHIQGLFRTPPGWNMLVSGPPNSPKDGIAPLSGIIETDWSPYTFTMNWKLTRPGHVVRFEENEVIAHIFPIERKVIETITPRVLSINEDPDLKASFEAWSRSRDAFQQHVRETAPEKPSDKWQKLYYRGLPPEGGCPFAEHQSKLRLHEFADAIPVEPARPAEPVPVAPPERSEADWKIAKYEWLFETMERQRALSSAASDIFRVSGITGDEFLDNFYAPGRPVILCDAIADWPALHTWTPRYLRERIGSAVISYQGARQGNARFELDKDAHGRDMPFDAFIDLITSSAGNDTYLTAYNAARNALALAPLAPDLGALEGILDHRAGENPGLIWIGPEGTFTPLHHDLTNNLLVQIAGRKRVILASPAETPKLYNHLHVFSEISDLTDPDLDLSAHPRLKDVRLLEVVIEPGEALFLPIGWWHQVTALDFSISLTHTNFVWPNKGYAEHPAR
;
A
#
# COMPACT_ATOMS: atom_id res chain seq x y z
N MET A 1 5.28 -27.59 -13.76
CA MET A 1 6.19 -27.14 -14.84
C MET A 1 5.51 -27.09 -16.22
N ASP A 2 4.60 -28.00 -16.54
CA ASP A 2 3.94 -28.07 -17.86
C ASP A 2 3.07 -26.85 -18.19
N ALA A 3 2.50 -26.20 -17.17
CA ALA A 3 1.72 -24.97 -17.31
C ALA A 3 2.57 -23.73 -17.66
N ALA A 4 3.90 -23.81 -17.62
CA ALA A 4 4.76 -22.68 -17.94
C ALA A 4 4.76 -22.40 -19.46
N PRO A 5 4.70 -21.12 -19.89
CA PRO A 5 4.79 -20.76 -21.30
C PRO A 5 6.00 -21.40 -21.98
N GLU A 6 5.83 -21.87 -23.21
CA GLU A 6 6.87 -22.55 -24.00
C GLU A 6 7.64 -23.68 -23.27
N ALA A 7 7.09 -24.24 -22.19
CA ALA A 7 7.73 -25.23 -21.35
C ALA A 7 9.13 -24.78 -20.85
N PHE A 8 9.34 -23.48 -20.62
CA PHE A 8 10.65 -22.89 -20.26
C PHE A 8 11.42 -23.64 -19.16
N PRO A 9 10.79 -24.11 -18.07
CA PRO A 9 11.51 -24.82 -17.01
C PRO A 9 12.25 -26.06 -17.49
N TYR A 10 11.74 -26.76 -18.51
CA TYR A 10 12.40 -27.95 -19.09
C TYR A 10 13.67 -27.64 -19.88
N ARG A 11 13.97 -26.35 -20.13
CA ARG A 11 15.25 -25.93 -20.72
C ARG A 11 16.39 -26.02 -19.70
N CYS A 12 16.07 -26.02 -18.41
CA CYS A 12 17.02 -26.27 -17.35
C CYS A 12 17.01 -27.77 -17.01
N LEU A 13 17.93 -28.54 -17.60
CA LEU A 13 18.05 -29.97 -17.34
C LEU A 13 18.09 -30.33 -15.84
N PRO A 14 18.81 -29.60 -14.96
CA PRO A 14 18.80 -29.86 -13.53
C PRO A 14 17.40 -29.78 -12.90
N LEU A 15 16.54 -28.85 -13.34
CA LEU A 15 15.16 -28.78 -12.86
C LEU A 15 14.36 -30.00 -13.30
N GLY A 16 14.50 -30.41 -14.57
CA GLY A 16 13.84 -31.61 -15.09
C GLY A 16 14.24 -32.88 -14.33
N ILE A 17 15.54 -33.06 -14.09
CA ILE A 17 16.07 -34.19 -13.31
C ILE A 17 15.53 -34.17 -11.87
N ALA A 18 15.57 -33.01 -11.19
CA ALA A 18 15.10 -32.89 -9.82
C ALA A 18 13.62 -33.28 -9.65
N ASN A 19 12.74 -32.88 -10.60
CA ASN A 19 11.32 -33.26 -10.57
C ASN A 19 11.07 -34.75 -10.87
N SER A 20 12.04 -35.46 -11.45
CA SER A 20 11.94 -36.89 -11.75
C SER A 20 12.81 -37.76 -10.81
N TYR A 21 13.40 -37.18 -9.76
CA TYR A 21 14.32 -37.85 -8.84
C TYR A 21 13.64 -38.18 -7.52
N GLY A 22 12.68 -39.11 -7.56
CA GLY A 22 11.96 -39.59 -6.39
C GLY A 22 10.50 -39.90 -6.69
N TRP A 23 9.71 -39.96 -5.62
CA TRP A 23 8.28 -40.21 -5.67
C TRP A 23 7.53 -39.17 -4.84
N ASP A 24 6.32 -38.84 -5.28
CA ASP A 24 5.42 -37.93 -4.59
C ASP A 24 4.49 -38.66 -3.62
N ILE A 25 4.23 -38.04 -2.48
CA ILE A 25 3.16 -38.42 -1.55
C ILE A 25 2.06 -37.38 -1.68
N LEU A 26 0.84 -37.85 -1.91
CA LEU A 26 -0.33 -37.02 -2.14
C LEU A 26 -1.16 -36.82 -0.86
N SER A 27 -1.83 -35.67 -0.76
CA SER A 27 -2.73 -35.35 0.34
C SER A 27 -3.96 -36.25 0.30
N PRO A 28 -4.32 -36.94 1.39
CA PRO A 28 -5.51 -37.77 1.44
C PRO A 28 -6.82 -36.97 1.54
N CYS A 29 -6.75 -35.67 1.83
CA CYS A 29 -7.90 -34.77 1.90
C CYS A 29 -7.50 -33.34 1.52
N GLY A 30 -8.49 -32.51 1.18
CA GLY A 30 -8.30 -31.06 1.07
C GLY A 30 -8.42 -30.37 2.43
N PHE A 31 -7.62 -29.32 2.64
CA PHE A 31 -7.68 -28.49 3.85
C PHE A 31 -7.12 -27.08 3.62
N GLU A 32 -7.50 -26.14 4.47
CA GLU A 32 -6.87 -24.82 4.57
C GLU A 32 -6.04 -24.72 5.85
N ALA A 33 -4.95 -23.97 5.82
CA ALA A 33 -4.14 -23.65 6.97
C ALA A 33 -3.85 -22.15 7.02
N GLU A 34 -3.96 -21.56 8.21
CA GLU A 34 -3.72 -20.13 8.45
C GLU A 34 -2.96 -19.95 9.76
N TRP A 35 -2.06 -18.98 9.80
CA TRP A 35 -1.30 -18.64 11.01
C TRP A 35 -1.48 -17.17 11.35
N ASN A 36 -1.74 -16.85 12.61
CA ASN A 36 -2.03 -15.47 13.04
C ASN A 36 -0.78 -14.63 13.39
N GLY A 37 0.43 -15.21 13.34
CA GLY A 37 1.68 -14.54 13.71
C GLY A 37 2.24 -14.88 15.11
N GLY A 38 1.48 -15.62 15.93
CA GLY A 38 1.90 -16.04 17.26
C GLY A 38 2.87 -17.23 17.26
N ILE A 39 3.33 -17.64 18.45
CA ILE A 39 4.37 -18.68 18.59
C ILE A 39 3.82 -20.04 18.99
N ALA A 40 2.57 -20.11 19.44
CA ALA A 40 1.98 -21.33 20.00
C ALA A 40 1.40 -22.22 18.88
N PRO A 41 1.22 -23.53 19.12
CA PRO A 41 0.52 -24.40 18.16
C PRO A 41 -0.90 -23.90 17.84
N GLU A 42 -1.61 -23.36 18.82
CA GLU A 42 -3.00 -22.88 18.69
C GLU A 42 -3.12 -21.64 17.78
N ASP A 43 -2.00 -20.97 17.49
CA ASP A 43 -1.93 -19.85 16.56
C ASP A 43 -2.02 -20.27 15.09
N VAL A 44 -1.97 -21.58 14.83
CA VAL A 44 -2.19 -22.19 13.51
C VAL A 44 -3.56 -22.87 13.49
N VAL A 45 -4.41 -22.41 12.59
CA VAL A 45 -5.74 -22.96 12.39
C VAL A 45 -5.74 -23.81 11.11
N VAL A 46 -6.09 -25.09 11.24
CA VAL A 46 -6.32 -25.99 10.10
C VAL A 46 -7.81 -26.24 9.96
N ARG A 47 -8.34 -26.05 8.76
CA ARG A 47 -9.77 -26.23 8.41
C ARG A 47 -9.87 -27.30 7.32
N PRO A 48 -10.23 -28.55 7.65
CA PRO A 48 -10.37 -29.61 6.66
C PRO A 48 -11.66 -29.49 5.85
N ASP A 49 -11.68 -30.09 4.67
CA ASP A 49 -12.89 -30.21 3.86
C ASP A 49 -13.96 -31.09 4.53
N PRO A 50 -15.25 -30.86 4.24
CA PRO A 50 -16.32 -31.72 4.72
C PRO A 50 -16.10 -33.19 4.32
N GLY A 51 -16.07 -34.08 5.31
CA GLY A 51 -15.92 -35.52 5.08
C GLY A 51 -14.50 -36.06 5.26
N ALA A 52 -13.50 -35.22 5.52
CA ALA A 52 -12.16 -35.67 5.88
C ALA A 52 -12.19 -36.50 7.18
N ARG A 53 -11.40 -37.59 7.24
CA ARG A 53 -11.32 -38.45 8.43
C ARG A 53 -10.31 -37.87 9.41
N ASP A 54 -10.59 -37.93 10.72
CA ASP A 54 -9.74 -37.30 11.75
C ASP A 54 -8.24 -37.65 11.67
N HIS A 55 -7.89 -38.87 11.24
CA HIS A 55 -6.49 -39.32 11.12
C HIS A 55 -5.78 -38.85 9.85
N GLU A 56 -6.51 -38.20 8.93
CA GLU A 56 -6.01 -37.64 7.66
C GLU A 56 -5.79 -36.13 7.75
N VAL A 57 -6.47 -35.48 8.70
CA VAL A 57 -6.44 -34.03 8.88
C VAL A 57 -5.08 -33.60 9.47
N PRO A 58 -4.41 -32.59 8.89
CA PRO A 58 -3.19 -32.04 9.47
C PRO A 58 -3.45 -31.38 10.83
N VAL A 59 -2.42 -31.38 11.68
CA VAL A 59 -2.51 -30.87 13.05
C VAL A 59 -1.40 -29.88 13.35
N ALA A 60 -1.69 -28.88 14.18
CA ALA A 60 -0.68 -27.97 14.70
C ALA A 60 -0.07 -28.54 15.99
N LEU A 61 1.23 -28.89 15.96
CA LEU A 61 1.92 -29.55 17.09
C LEU A 61 3.11 -28.76 17.63
N PHE A 62 3.82 -28.02 16.78
CA PHE A 62 5.14 -27.46 17.11
C PHE A 62 5.16 -25.94 17.33
N GLY A 63 4.07 -25.23 17.01
CA GLY A 63 4.01 -23.77 17.05
C GLY A 63 4.80 -23.08 15.92
N LEU A 64 5.10 -21.79 16.08
CA LEU A 64 5.86 -20.96 15.12
C LEU A 64 5.35 -21.07 13.66
N GLY A 65 4.03 -21.13 13.48
CA GLY A 65 3.39 -21.23 12.16
C GLY A 65 3.51 -22.61 11.51
N THR A 66 3.87 -23.67 12.24
CA THR A 66 4.04 -25.01 11.67
C THR A 66 2.82 -25.90 11.89
N PHE A 67 2.32 -26.51 10.81
CA PHE A 67 1.41 -27.65 10.88
C PHE A 67 2.08 -28.92 10.37
N THR A 68 1.55 -30.06 10.81
CA THR A 68 2.09 -31.41 10.65
C THR A 68 1.08 -32.26 9.91
N ILE A 69 1.51 -32.89 8.82
CA ILE A 69 0.71 -33.86 8.06
C ILE A 69 1.20 -35.26 8.40
N HIS A 70 0.29 -36.16 8.78
CA HIS A 70 0.60 -37.56 9.06
C HIS A 70 0.71 -38.38 7.77
N ILE A 71 1.83 -39.06 7.57
CA ILE A 71 2.04 -39.88 6.37
C ILE A 71 1.38 -41.24 6.54
N GLN A 72 0.46 -41.55 5.62
CA GLN A 72 -0.30 -42.78 5.61
C GLN A 72 0.52 -43.91 4.97
N GLY A 73 1.17 -44.72 5.80
CA GLY A 73 1.93 -45.88 5.37
C GLY A 73 3.28 -46.01 6.06
N LEU A 74 3.89 -47.20 5.95
CA LEU A 74 5.22 -47.47 6.45
C LEU A 74 6.18 -47.65 5.27
N PHE A 75 7.17 -46.77 5.16
CA PHE A 75 8.21 -46.87 4.14
C PHE A 75 9.35 -47.74 4.65
N ARG A 76 9.88 -48.59 3.77
CA ARG A 76 11.01 -49.50 4.04
C ARG A 76 12.07 -49.38 2.96
N THR A 77 13.27 -49.02 3.34
CA THR A 77 14.46 -49.05 2.48
C THR A 77 15.31 -50.29 2.79
N PRO A 78 16.22 -50.71 1.88
CA PRO A 78 17.24 -51.69 2.21
C PRO A 78 18.13 -51.22 3.39
N PRO A 79 18.72 -52.15 4.17
CA PRO A 79 19.62 -51.80 5.26
C PRO A 79 20.73 -50.83 4.82
N GLY A 80 20.96 -49.78 5.62
CA GLY A 80 21.99 -48.77 5.33
C GLY A 80 21.53 -47.62 4.42
N TRP A 81 20.24 -47.54 4.09
CA TRP A 81 19.65 -46.43 3.35
C TRP A 81 18.67 -45.63 4.21
N ASN A 82 18.72 -44.32 4.09
CA ASN A 82 17.74 -43.40 4.65
C ASN A 82 16.77 -42.94 3.57
N MET A 83 15.66 -42.33 3.98
CA MET A 83 14.77 -41.59 3.10
C MET A 83 14.97 -40.09 3.32
N LEU A 84 15.30 -39.34 2.27
CA LEU A 84 15.12 -37.89 2.28
C LEU A 84 13.66 -37.59 2.00
N VAL A 85 13.07 -36.73 2.83
CA VAL A 85 11.71 -36.24 2.66
C VAL A 85 11.75 -34.73 2.60
N SER A 86 11.06 -34.17 1.62
CA SER A 86 11.05 -32.75 1.28
C SER A 86 9.64 -32.34 0.83
N GLY A 87 9.38 -31.05 0.67
CA GLY A 87 8.27 -30.63 -0.20
C GLY A 87 8.59 -30.88 -1.67
N PRO A 88 7.60 -30.76 -2.56
CA PRO A 88 7.76 -31.01 -3.98
C PRO A 88 8.82 -30.09 -4.62
N PRO A 89 9.79 -30.65 -5.37
CA PRO A 89 10.80 -29.85 -6.02
C PRO A 89 10.15 -28.90 -7.05
N ASN A 90 10.56 -27.64 -7.06
CA ASN A 90 10.11 -26.65 -8.04
C ASN A 90 8.59 -26.42 -8.09
N SER A 91 7.87 -26.75 -7.02
CA SER A 91 6.44 -26.49 -6.85
C SER A 91 6.18 -25.63 -5.60
N PRO A 92 6.67 -24.36 -5.59
CA PRO A 92 6.48 -23.48 -4.45
C PRO A 92 5.00 -23.06 -4.32
N LYS A 93 4.56 -22.85 -3.07
CA LYS A 93 3.26 -22.27 -2.73
C LYS A 93 3.49 -20.98 -1.94
N ASP A 94 2.73 -19.91 -2.23
CA ASP A 94 2.91 -18.62 -1.55
C ASP A 94 2.66 -18.75 -0.05
N GLY A 95 3.39 -17.95 0.74
CA GLY A 95 3.19 -17.86 2.18
C GLY A 95 3.51 -19.12 2.98
N ILE A 96 4.14 -20.15 2.39
CA ILE A 96 4.47 -21.40 3.08
C ILE A 96 5.79 -22.02 2.59
N ALA A 97 6.47 -22.76 3.47
CA ALA A 97 7.68 -23.50 3.15
C ALA A 97 7.66 -24.91 3.75
N PRO A 98 8.04 -25.95 3.00
CA PRO A 98 8.19 -27.30 3.54
C PRO A 98 9.44 -27.39 4.43
N LEU A 99 9.39 -28.22 5.47
CA LEU A 99 10.53 -28.55 6.31
C LEU A 99 11.05 -29.94 5.94
N SER A 100 12.22 -30.00 5.31
CA SER A 100 12.83 -31.25 4.87
C SER A 100 13.50 -32.02 6.02
N GLY A 101 13.52 -33.35 5.93
CA GLY A 101 14.10 -34.24 6.92
C GLY A 101 14.72 -35.50 6.31
N ILE A 102 15.58 -36.16 7.09
CA ILE A 102 16.17 -37.46 6.75
C ILE A 102 15.66 -38.47 7.78
N ILE A 103 15.09 -39.58 7.31
CA ILE A 103 14.46 -40.59 8.16
C ILE A 103 15.10 -41.96 7.93
N GLU A 104 15.41 -42.66 9.02
CA GLU A 104 15.83 -44.06 8.97
C GLU A 104 14.61 -44.98 8.83
N THR A 105 14.40 -45.54 7.65
CA THR A 105 13.22 -46.34 7.30
C THR A 105 13.51 -47.84 7.21
N ASP A 106 14.77 -48.25 7.24
CA ASP A 106 15.19 -49.66 7.19
C ASP A 106 14.82 -50.43 8.47
N TRP A 107 14.92 -49.81 9.65
CA TRP A 107 14.59 -50.45 10.93
C TRP A 107 13.37 -49.86 11.65
N SER A 108 13.06 -48.57 11.47
CA SER A 108 12.04 -47.87 12.28
C SER A 108 10.66 -48.50 12.13
N PRO A 109 9.97 -48.94 13.21
CA PRO A 109 8.60 -49.44 13.11
C PRO A 109 7.56 -48.31 12.96
N TYR A 110 7.99 -47.05 12.93
CA TYR A 110 7.13 -45.87 12.93
C TYR A 110 7.05 -45.25 11.53
N THR A 111 5.88 -44.67 11.22
CA THR A 111 5.77 -43.69 10.12
C THR A 111 6.46 -42.37 10.51
N PHE A 112 6.51 -41.44 9.57
CA PHE A 112 7.00 -40.08 9.79
C PHE A 112 5.91 -39.05 9.47
N THR A 113 6.20 -37.78 9.75
CA THR A 113 5.32 -36.66 9.46
C THR A 113 5.99 -35.70 8.48
N MET A 114 5.19 -35.03 7.66
CA MET A 114 5.65 -33.92 6.83
C MET A 114 5.24 -32.61 7.49
N ASN A 115 6.21 -31.75 7.78
CA ASN A 115 5.96 -30.46 8.42
C ASN A 115 6.03 -29.34 7.40
N TRP A 116 5.09 -28.42 7.46
CA TRP A 116 5.08 -27.20 6.66
C TRP A 116 4.97 -25.98 7.56
N LYS A 117 5.73 -24.93 7.23
CA LYS A 117 5.79 -23.68 7.97
C LYS A 117 5.17 -22.54 7.17
N LEU A 118 4.11 -21.96 7.72
CA LEU A 118 3.52 -20.72 7.25
C LEU A 118 4.48 -19.56 7.52
N THR A 119 4.69 -18.71 6.52
CA THR A 119 5.71 -17.64 6.54
C THR A 119 5.09 -16.23 6.55
N ARG A 120 3.78 -16.12 6.37
CA ARG A 120 3.04 -14.85 6.37
C ARG A 120 1.82 -14.94 7.30
N PRO A 121 1.74 -14.09 8.34
CA PRO A 121 0.53 -14.00 9.18
C PRO A 121 -0.71 -13.60 8.37
N GLY A 122 -1.87 -14.20 8.69
CA GLY A 122 -3.17 -13.91 8.06
C GLY A 122 -3.29 -14.35 6.60
N HIS A 123 -2.34 -15.13 6.09
CA HIS A 123 -2.39 -15.69 4.75
C HIS A 123 -2.92 -17.12 4.80
N VAL A 124 -4.08 -17.36 4.17
CA VAL A 124 -4.70 -18.68 4.06
C VAL A 124 -4.01 -19.47 2.95
N VAL A 125 -3.52 -20.66 3.29
CA VAL A 125 -2.90 -21.58 2.35
C VAL A 125 -3.79 -22.81 2.21
N ARG A 126 -4.23 -23.08 0.97
CA ARG A 126 -5.10 -24.20 0.62
C ARG A 126 -4.28 -25.38 0.10
N PHE A 127 -4.59 -26.59 0.52
CA PHE A 127 -4.14 -27.85 -0.11
C PHE A 127 -5.35 -28.60 -0.65
N GLU A 128 -5.26 -29.07 -1.90
CA GLU A 128 -6.31 -29.90 -2.49
C GLU A 128 -6.14 -31.39 -2.14
N GLU A 129 -7.23 -32.14 -2.16
CA GLU A 129 -7.16 -33.60 -2.16
C GLU A 129 -6.35 -34.08 -3.35
N ASN A 130 -5.45 -35.04 -3.14
CA ASN A 130 -4.47 -35.56 -4.08
C ASN A 130 -3.38 -34.54 -4.51
N GLU A 131 -3.23 -33.40 -3.82
CA GLU A 131 -2.10 -32.50 -4.04
C GLU A 131 -0.80 -33.08 -3.46
N VAL A 132 0.35 -32.85 -4.10
CA VAL A 132 1.65 -33.31 -3.58
C VAL A 132 1.99 -32.60 -2.27
N ILE A 133 2.08 -33.35 -1.17
CA ILE A 133 2.42 -32.85 0.16
C ILE A 133 3.87 -33.12 0.54
N ALA A 134 4.49 -34.14 -0.05
CA ALA A 134 5.89 -34.48 0.16
C ALA A 134 6.48 -35.15 -1.08
N HIS A 135 7.79 -35.00 -1.26
CA HIS A 135 8.60 -35.68 -2.26
C HIS A 135 9.71 -36.46 -1.54
N ILE A 136 9.89 -37.72 -1.94
CA ILE A 136 10.77 -38.65 -1.24
C ILE A 136 11.75 -39.34 -2.18
N PHE A 137 12.97 -39.56 -1.72
CA PHE A 137 13.92 -40.43 -2.41
C PHE A 137 14.95 -41.01 -1.44
N PRO A 138 15.43 -42.25 -1.70
CA PRO A 138 16.41 -42.90 -0.85
C PRO A 138 17.78 -42.27 -1.01
N ILE A 139 18.51 -42.15 0.10
CA ILE A 139 19.90 -41.71 0.16
C ILE A 139 20.73 -42.71 0.96
N GLU A 140 21.97 -42.93 0.56
CA GLU A 140 22.87 -43.83 1.30
C GLU A 140 23.28 -43.23 2.64
N ARG A 141 23.15 -44.02 3.71
CA ARG A 141 23.55 -43.59 5.05
C ARG A 141 25.09 -43.50 5.11
N LYS A 142 25.59 -42.47 5.80
CA LYS A 142 27.02 -42.19 6.03
C LYS A 142 27.86 -41.81 4.80
N VAL A 143 27.34 -41.83 3.57
CA VAL A 143 28.14 -41.41 2.39
C VAL A 143 28.66 -39.98 2.56
N ILE A 144 27.88 -39.06 3.12
CA ILE A 144 28.36 -37.69 3.37
C ILE A 144 29.51 -37.63 4.39
N GLU A 145 29.58 -38.57 5.33
CA GLU A 145 30.66 -38.65 6.33
C GLU A 145 31.98 -39.15 5.72
N THR A 146 31.92 -39.85 4.57
CA THR A 146 33.13 -40.33 3.87
C THR A 146 33.72 -39.28 2.92
N ILE A 147 32.99 -38.20 2.65
CA ILE A 147 33.41 -37.14 1.73
C ILE A 147 34.17 -36.06 2.50
N THR A 148 35.43 -35.81 2.09
CA THR A 148 36.22 -34.67 2.59
C THR A 148 36.19 -33.54 1.54
N PRO A 149 35.42 -32.46 1.75
CA PRO A 149 35.35 -31.36 0.80
C PRO A 149 36.67 -30.58 0.79
N ARG A 150 37.10 -30.14 -0.40
CA ARG A 150 38.24 -29.25 -0.60
C ARG A 150 37.80 -28.03 -1.40
N VAL A 151 38.30 -26.86 -1.02
CA VAL A 151 38.18 -25.63 -1.81
C VAL A 151 39.51 -25.40 -2.50
N LEU A 152 39.54 -25.46 -3.82
CA LEU A 152 40.73 -25.26 -4.65
C LEU A 152 40.51 -24.09 -5.61
N SER A 153 41.58 -23.39 -5.96
CA SER A 153 41.51 -22.34 -6.98
C SER A 153 41.40 -22.97 -8.35
N ILE A 154 40.49 -22.49 -9.21
CA ILE A 154 40.43 -22.93 -10.61
C ILE A 154 41.74 -22.66 -11.37
N ASN A 155 42.58 -21.74 -10.87
CA ASN A 155 43.90 -21.48 -11.44
C ASN A 155 44.90 -22.63 -11.26
N GLU A 156 44.62 -23.57 -10.36
CA GLU A 156 45.44 -24.79 -10.15
C GLU A 156 45.18 -25.86 -11.22
N ASP A 157 44.12 -25.71 -12.03
CA ASP A 157 43.78 -26.57 -13.17
C ASP A 157 43.64 -25.70 -14.45
N PRO A 158 44.74 -25.46 -15.18
CA PRO A 158 44.74 -24.59 -16.35
C PRO A 158 43.82 -25.06 -17.47
N ASP A 159 43.64 -26.38 -17.63
CA ASP A 159 42.80 -26.95 -18.68
C ASP A 159 41.31 -26.74 -18.36
N LEU A 160 40.91 -26.96 -17.10
CA LEU A 160 39.57 -26.65 -16.63
C LEU A 160 39.27 -25.15 -16.73
N LYS A 161 40.24 -24.30 -16.36
CA LYS A 161 40.11 -22.84 -16.50
C LYS A 161 39.92 -22.44 -17.96
N ALA A 162 40.74 -22.96 -18.88
CA ALA A 162 40.63 -22.66 -20.30
C ALA A 162 39.26 -23.05 -20.87
N SER A 163 38.77 -24.25 -20.53
CA SER A 163 37.44 -24.73 -20.90
C SER A 163 36.31 -23.86 -20.32
N PHE A 164 36.42 -23.45 -19.05
CA PHE A 164 35.47 -22.53 -18.42
C PHE A 164 35.44 -21.16 -19.11
N GLU A 165 36.60 -20.59 -19.42
CA GLU A 165 36.69 -19.31 -20.11
C GLU A 165 36.17 -19.39 -21.55
N ALA A 166 36.42 -20.49 -22.26
CA ALA A 166 35.87 -20.75 -23.59
C ALA A 166 34.34 -20.84 -23.55
N TRP A 167 33.80 -21.55 -22.57
CA TRP A 167 32.36 -21.59 -22.30
C TRP A 167 31.78 -20.20 -21.99
N SER A 168 32.42 -19.41 -21.11
CA SER A 168 31.97 -18.07 -20.75
C SER A 168 31.90 -17.15 -21.98
N ARG A 169 32.97 -17.12 -22.79
CA ARG A 169 33.00 -16.35 -24.05
C ARG A 169 31.91 -16.79 -25.03
N SER A 170 31.71 -18.10 -25.18
CA SER A 170 30.66 -18.67 -26.05
C SER A 170 29.25 -18.25 -25.58
N ARG A 171 29.03 -18.20 -24.27
CA ARG A 171 27.77 -17.80 -23.66
C ARG A 171 27.49 -16.31 -23.82
N ASP A 172 28.48 -15.45 -23.64
CA ASP A 172 28.36 -14.01 -23.87
C ASP A 172 28.05 -13.71 -25.35
N ALA A 173 28.79 -14.33 -26.27
CA ALA A 173 28.57 -14.22 -27.70
C ALA A 173 27.17 -14.71 -28.12
N PHE A 174 26.69 -15.80 -27.52
CA PHE A 174 25.34 -16.31 -27.78
C PHE A 174 24.26 -15.36 -27.26
N GLN A 175 24.38 -14.81 -26.06
CA GLN A 175 23.42 -13.84 -25.54
C GLN A 175 23.38 -12.57 -26.40
N GLN A 176 24.53 -12.09 -26.86
CA GLN A 176 24.61 -10.98 -27.79
C GLN A 176 23.91 -11.30 -29.11
N HIS A 177 24.21 -12.45 -29.71
CA HIS A 177 23.57 -12.90 -30.96
C HIS A 177 22.05 -13.01 -30.82
N VAL A 178 21.53 -13.60 -29.73
CA VAL A 178 20.09 -13.72 -29.49
C VAL A 178 19.42 -12.35 -29.35
N ARG A 179 20.09 -11.37 -28.72
CA ARG A 179 19.58 -9.98 -28.63
C ARG A 179 19.55 -9.28 -29.98
N GLU A 180 20.55 -9.52 -30.84
CA GLU A 180 20.69 -8.86 -32.14
C GLU A 180 19.78 -9.47 -33.22
N THR A 181 19.54 -10.78 -33.18
CA THR A 181 18.80 -11.51 -34.23
C THR A 181 17.36 -11.86 -33.89
N ALA A 182 16.96 -11.77 -32.62
CA ALA A 182 15.63 -12.12 -32.13
C ALA A 182 15.03 -13.40 -32.77
N PRO A 183 15.72 -14.55 -32.67
CA PRO A 183 15.36 -15.75 -33.42
C PRO A 183 13.92 -16.22 -33.16
N GLU A 184 13.16 -16.44 -34.23
CA GLU A 184 11.73 -16.80 -34.15
C GLU A 184 11.50 -18.20 -33.56
N LYS A 185 12.41 -19.15 -33.81
CA LYS A 185 12.29 -20.54 -33.35
C LYS A 185 12.69 -20.68 -31.87
N PRO A 186 11.83 -21.22 -30.99
CA PRO A 186 12.13 -21.43 -29.57
C PRO A 186 13.39 -22.27 -29.31
N SER A 187 13.71 -23.18 -30.23
CA SER A 187 14.88 -24.07 -30.16
C SER A 187 16.22 -23.35 -30.27
N ASP A 188 16.22 -22.14 -30.82
CA ASP A 188 17.41 -21.38 -31.19
C ASP A 188 17.66 -20.22 -30.20
N LYS A 189 16.72 -20.04 -29.25
CA LYS A 189 16.80 -19.07 -28.15
C LYS A 189 17.63 -19.55 -26.95
N TRP A 190 18.17 -20.78 -26.96
CA TRP A 190 18.97 -21.30 -25.84
C TRP A 190 20.07 -22.31 -26.22
N GLN A 191 21.18 -22.30 -25.47
CA GLN A 191 22.32 -23.21 -25.66
C GLN A 191 22.08 -24.60 -25.05
N LYS A 192 22.35 -25.65 -25.83
CA LYS A 192 22.02 -27.06 -25.48
C LYS A 192 23.21 -27.91 -25.04
N LEU A 193 24.40 -27.33 -24.87
CA LEU A 193 25.63 -28.09 -24.62
C LEU A 193 25.52 -28.97 -23.36
N TYR A 194 25.16 -28.39 -22.21
CA TYR A 194 24.91 -29.13 -20.98
C TYR A 194 23.78 -30.15 -21.13
N TYR A 195 22.67 -29.78 -21.79
CA TYR A 195 21.55 -30.70 -22.03
C TYR A 195 21.99 -31.94 -22.82
N ARG A 196 22.92 -31.77 -23.76
CA ARG A 196 23.48 -32.82 -24.62
C ARG A 196 24.72 -33.51 -24.03
N GLY A 197 25.21 -33.08 -22.86
CA GLY A 197 26.44 -33.58 -22.27
C GLY A 197 27.71 -33.26 -23.09
N LEU A 198 27.71 -32.17 -23.86
CA LEU A 198 28.79 -31.80 -24.78
C LEU A 198 29.74 -30.76 -24.16
N PRO A 199 31.06 -30.87 -24.40
CA PRO A 199 32.02 -29.84 -23.99
C PRO A 199 31.88 -28.56 -24.85
N PRO A 200 32.37 -27.40 -24.36
CA PRO A 200 32.31 -26.12 -25.08
C PRO A 200 33.02 -26.13 -26.43
N GLU A 201 34.13 -26.86 -26.52
CA GLU A 201 35.00 -26.98 -27.69
C GLU A 201 34.40 -27.87 -28.81
N GLY A 202 33.27 -28.52 -28.55
CA GLY A 202 32.75 -29.62 -29.38
C GLY A 202 33.45 -30.95 -29.09
N GLY A 203 32.79 -32.08 -29.35
CA GLY A 203 33.32 -33.42 -29.05
C GLY A 203 32.24 -34.47 -28.85
N CYS A 204 32.64 -35.65 -28.33
CA CYS A 204 31.70 -36.69 -27.94
C CYS A 204 31.01 -36.31 -26.61
N PRO A 205 29.70 -36.60 -26.46
CA PRO A 205 29.01 -36.45 -25.18
C PRO A 205 29.67 -37.28 -24.07
N PHE A 206 29.56 -36.81 -22.83
CA PHE A 206 29.90 -37.63 -21.68
C PHE A 206 28.99 -38.88 -21.63
N ALA A 207 29.60 -40.07 -21.61
CA ALA A 207 28.88 -41.33 -21.84
C ALA A 207 27.79 -41.61 -20.80
N GLU A 208 27.99 -41.19 -19.56
CA GLU A 208 27.05 -41.40 -18.45
C GLU A 208 26.15 -40.18 -18.19
N HIS A 209 26.09 -39.24 -19.14
CA HIS A 209 25.26 -38.04 -18.99
C HIS A 209 23.77 -38.39 -18.96
N GLN A 210 23.12 -38.03 -17.85
CA GLN A 210 21.69 -38.27 -17.66
C GLN A 210 20.87 -37.05 -18.10
N SER A 211 20.08 -37.23 -19.15
CA SER A 211 19.14 -36.20 -19.63
C SER A 211 17.68 -36.48 -19.26
N LYS A 212 17.37 -37.71 -18.84
CA LYS A 212 16.05 -38.17 -18.39
C LYS A 212 16.22 -39.31 -17.40
N LEU A 213 15.33 -39.37 -16.40
CA LEU A 213 15.18 -40.50 -15.50
C LEU A 213 13.86 -41.22 -15.80
N ARG A 214 13.84 -42.54 -15.62
CA ARG A 214 12.64 -43.36 -15.70
C ARG A 214 12.61 -44.22 -14.45
N LEU A 215 11.91 -43.75 -13.43
CA LEU A 215 11.74 -44.49 -12.20
C LEU A 215 10.67 -45.56 -12.37
N HIS A 216 10.80 -46.64 -11.61
CA HIS A 216 9.74 -47.62 -11.47
C HIS A 216 8.67 -47.09 -10.50
N GLU A 217 7.40 -47.33 -10.82
CA GLU A 217 6.31 -47.11 -9.88
C GLU A 217 6.37 -48.12 -8.72
N PHE A 218 5.71 -47.81 -7.61
CA PHE A 218 5.51 -48.80 -6.54
C PHE A 218 4.67 -49.96 -7.08
N ALA A 219 5.10 -51.19 -6.78
CA ALA A 219 4.29 -52.37 -7.09
C ALA A 219 2.92 -52.25 -6.40
N ASP A 220 1.85 -52.58 -7.12
CA ASP A 220 0.46 -52.52 -6.63
C ASP A 220 -0.05 -51.12 -6.24
N ALA A 221 0.56 -50.05 -6.78
CA ALA A 221 0.06 -48.69 -6.58
C ALA A 221 -1.40 -48.56 -7.05
N ILE A 222 -2.26 -48.01 -6.19
CA ILE A 222 -3.63 -47.68 -6.57
C ILE A 222 -3.56 -46.49 -7.54
N PRO A 223 -4.19 -46.55 -8.73
CA PRO A 223 -4.29 -45.40 -9.61
C PRO A 223 -5.04 -44.28 -8.89
N VAL A 224 -4.36 -43.17 -8.63
CA VAL A 224 -4.95 -41.96 -8.06
C VAL A 224 -5.09 -40.94 -9.19
N GLU A 225 -6.27 -40.37 -9.36
CA GLU A 225 -6.42 -39.21 -10.24
C GLU A 225 -5.67 -38.03 -9.60
N PRO A 226 -4.73 -37.38 -10.32
CA PRO A 226 -4.08 -36.20 -9.78
C PRO A 226 -5.14 -35.16 -9.42
N ALA A 227 -4.88 -34.38 -8.35
CA ALA A 227 -5.74 -33.26 -7.98
C ALA A 227 -6.09 -32.44 -9.22
N ARG A 228 -7.37 -32.02 -9.34
CA ARG A 228 -7.71 -31.00 -10.34
C ARG A 228 -6.74 -29.83 -10.11
N PRO A 229 -6.12 -29.29 -11.17
CA PRO A 229 -5.31 -28.09 -11.01
C PRO A 229 -6.14 -27.09 -10.23
N ALA A 230 -5.59 -26.53 -9.16
CA ALA A 230 -6.23 -25.42 -8.46
C ALA A 230 -6.76 -24.46 -9.54
N GLU A 231 -8.05 -24.10 -9.48
CA GLU A 231 -8.55 -23.04 -10.34
C GLU A 231 -7.54 -21.89 -10.22
N PRO A 232 -7.01 -21.38 -11.33
CA PRO A 232 -5.93 -20.41 -11.28
C PRO A 232 -6.36 -19.27 -10.37
N VAL A 233 -5.72 -19.19 -9.20
CA VAL A 233 -5.79 -18.01 -8.34
C VAL A 233 -5.44 -16.84 -9.26
N PRO A 234 -6.29 -15.80 -9.33
CA PRO A 234 -6.19 -14.79 -10.36
C PRO A 234 -4.76 -14.24 -10.49
N VAL A 235 -4.22 -14.50 -11.68
CA VAL A 235 -3.26 -13.79 -12.53
C VAL A 235 -2.36 -12.76 -11.81
N ALA A 236 -1.06 -12.85 -12.10
CA ALA A 236 -0.13 -11.72 -11.96
C ALA A 236 -0.80 -10.40 -12.37
N PRO A 237 -0.50 -9.27 -11.70
CA PRO A 237 -1.14 -8.01 -12.05
C PRO A 237 -0.99 -7.80 -13.57
N PRO A 238 -2.04 -7.31 -14.25
CA PRO A 238 -2.06 -7.20 -15.71
C PRO A 238 -0.77 -6.55 -16.20
N GLU A 239 -0.29 -6.93 -17.40
CA GLU A 239 0.78 -6.18 -18.07
C GLU A 239 0.42 -4.70 -18.01
N ARG A 240 1.09 -3.98 -17.11
CA ARG A 240 0.84 -2.55 -16.90
C ARG A 240 1.20 -1.86 -18.19
N SER A 241 0.29 -1.04 -18.71
CA SER A 241 0.63 -0.16 -19.82
C SER A 241 1.79 0.75 -19.41
N GLU A 242 2.46 1.38 -20.36
CA GLU A 242 3.52 2.36 -20.04
C GLU A 242 2.98 3.49 -19.14
N ALA A 243 1.70 3.85 -19.29
CA ALA A 243 1.02 4.81 -18.43
C ALA A 243 0.85 4.28 -17.00
N ASP A 244 0.41 3.03 -16.85
CA ASP A 244 0.25 2.40 -15.53
C ASP A 244 1.60 2.25 -14.82
N TRP A 245 2.69 2.00 -15.56
CA TRP A 245 4.03 1.99 -15.01
C TRP A 245 4.50 3.38 -14.57
N LYS A 246 4.16 4.44 -15.31
CA LYS A 246 4.45 5.82 -14.89
C LYS A 246 3.69 6.18 -13.61
N ILE A 247 2.40 5.87 -13.55
CA ILE A 247 1.57 6.07 -12.35
C ILE A 247 2.15 5.30 -11.17
N ALA A 248 2.44 4.02 -11.34
CA ALA A 248 3.02 3.19 -10.28
C ALA A 248 4.36 3.72 -9.75
N LYS A 249 5.18 4.35 -10.60
CA LYS A 249 6.42 5.01 -10.15
C LYS A 249 6.14 6.25 -9.30
N TYR A 250 5.16 7.06 -9.68
CA TYR A 250 4.75 8.22 -8.86
C TYR A 250 4.15 7.77 -7.52
N GLU A 251 3.28 6.77 -7.52
CA GLU A 251 2.72 6.19 -6.30
C GLU A 251 3.81 5.61 -5.38
N TRP A 252 4.77 4.87 -5.95
CA TRP A 252 5.90 4.35 -5.19
C TRP A 252 6.75 5.48 -4.57
N LEU A 253 7.00 6.56 -5.33
CA LEU A 253 7.76 7.71 -4.84
C LEU A 253 7.02 8.38 -3.67
N PHE A 254 5.73 8.68 -3.84
CA PHE A 254 4.90 9.29 -2.80
C PHE A 254 4.84 8.43 -1.54
N GLU A 255 4.58 7.13 -1.66
CA GLU A 255 4.56 6.23 -0.51
C GLU A 255 5.94 6.10 0.16
N THR A 256 7.03 6.22 -0.60
CA THR A 256 8.39 6.22 -0.03
C THR A 256 8.68 7.51 0.73
N MET A 257 8.28 8.66 0.20
CA MET A 257 8.41 9.95 0.90
C MET A 257 7.60 9.97 2.20
N GLU A 258 6.38 9.43 2.19
CA GLU A 258 5.56 9.33 3.39
C GLU A 258 6.12 8.35 4.43
N ARG A 259 6.66 7.20 3.99
CA ARG A 259 7.39 6.29 4.88
C ARG A 259 8.61 6.95 5.52
N GLN A 260 9.33 7.80 4.80
CA GLN A 260 10.45 8.57 5.35
C GLN A 260 9.97 9.65 6.33
N ARG A 261 8.94 10.41 5.99
CA ARG A 261 8.32 11.43 6.86
C ARG A 261 7.86 10.82 8.19
N ALA A 262 7.28 9.62 8.13
CA ALA A 262 6.81 8.87 9.29
C ALA A 262 7.92 8.35 10.22
N LEU A 263 9.21 8.42 9.84
CA LEU A 263 10.32 7.99 10.72
C LEU A 263 10.51 8.92 11.93
N SER A 264 9.97 10.14 11.90
CA SER A 264 10.06 11.09 13.00
C SER A 264 8.69 11.72 13.26
N SER A 265 8.19 11.55 14.48
CA SER A 265 6.95 12.20 14.93
C SER A 265 7.02 13.72 14.80
N ALA A 266 8.20 14.31 15.05
CA ALA A 266 8.45 15.75 14.87
C ALA A 266 8.43 16.19 13.39
N ALA A 267 8.59 15.28 12.43
CA ALA A 267 8.49 15.56 11.00
C ALA A 267 7.09 15.27 10.44
N SER A 268 6.35 14.34 11.06
CA SER A 268 5.01 13.96 10.63
C SER A 268 3.89 14.81 11.21
N ASP A 269 4.07 15.42 12.39
CA ASP A 269 3.05 16.23 13.07
C ASP A 269 3.00 17.70 12.58
N ILE A 270 1.91 18.40 12.91
CA ILE A 270 1.72 19.83 12.62
C ILE A 270 2.39 20.67 13.70
N PHE A 271 3.36 21.48 13.28
CA PHE A 271 4.05 22.36 14.21
C PHE A 271 3.17 23.50 14.70
N ARG A 272 3.43 23.91 15.94
CA ARG A 272 2.90 25.12 16.56
C ARG A 272 4.06 26.06 16.85
N VAL A 273 4.00 27.28 16.33
CA VAL A 273 5.07 28.29 16.46
C VAL A 273 4.49 29.64 16.87
N SER A 274 5.28 30.42 17.58
CA SER A 274 4.95 31.79 17.99
C SER A 274 6.06 32.76 17.60
N GLY A 275 5.71 34.00 17.31
CA GLY A 275 6.67 35.06 17.00
C GLY A 275 7.52 34.80 15.75
N ILE A 276 6.99 34.03 14.79
CA ILE A 276 7.71 33.66 13.58
C ILE A 276 7.92 34.88 12.66
N THR A 277 9.12 35.02 12.12
CA THR A 277 9.40 36.03 11.09
C THR A 277 8.94 35.58 9.70
N GLY A 278 8.75 36.52 8.77
CA GLY A 278 8.42 36.18 7.38
C GLY A 278 9.46 35.28 6.70
N ASP A 279 10.75 35.48 7.00
CA ASP A 279 11.85 34.66 6.47
C ASP A 279 11.82 33.25 7.05
N GLU A 280 11.64 33.10 8.37
CA GLU A 280 11.48 31.78 8.99
C GLU A 280 10.23 31.05 8.48
N PHE A 281 9.15 31.79 8.23
CA PHE A 281 7.94 31.23 7.64
C PHE A 281 8.19 30.72 6.22
N LEU A 282 8.90 31.50 5.40
CA LEU A 282 9.27 31.13 4.04
C LEU A 282 10.13 29.86 4.01
N ASP A 283 11.24 29.89 4.75
CA ASP A 283 12.29 28.87 4.67
C ASP A 283 11.85 27.52 5.25
N ASN A 284 11.02 27.54 6.31
CA ASN A 284 10.66 26.32 7.04
C ASN A 284 9.29 25.77 6.66
N PHE A 285 8.38 26.60 6.11
CA PHE A 285 6.97 26.21 5.90
C PHE A 285 6.47 26.49 4.49
N TYR A 286 6.52 27.74 4.01
CA TYR A 286 5.96 28.10 2.72
C TYR A 286 6.67 27.41 1.54
N ALA A 287 8.00 27.58 1.44
CA ALA A 287 8.77 26.99 0.34
C ALA A 287 8.87 25.45 0.42
N PRO A 288 9.01 24.83 1.61
CA PRO A 288 8.97 23.37 1.75
C PRO A 288 7.58 22.74 1.60
N GLY A 289 6.50 23.54 1.59
CA GLY A 289 5.13 23.04 1.51
C GLY A 289 4.68 22.30 2.78
N ARG A 290 5.07 22.79 3.96
CA ARG A 290 4.81 22.16 5.25
C ARG A 290 3.76 22.94 6.06
N PRO A 291 2.69 22.28 6.55
CA PRO A 291 1.66 22.94 7.35
C PRO A 291 2.21 23.32 8.73
N VAL A 292 1.70 24.43 9.25
CA VAL A 292 2.07 24.97 10.55
C VAL A 292 0.91 25.78 11.13
N ILE A 293 0.77 25.74 12.45
CA ILE A 293 -0.11 26.62 13.22
C ILE A 293 0.72 27.75 13.81
N LEU A 294 0.34 28.98 13.48
CA LEU A 294 0.88 30.21 14.04
C LEU A 294 0.02 30.58 15.25
N CYS A 295 0.54 30.40 16.46
CA CYS A 295 -0.26 30.48 17.69
C CYS A 295 -0.62 31.91 18.12
N ASP A 296 0.12 32.91 17.65
CA ASP A 296 -0.03 34.32 18.00
C ASP A 296 -0.22 35.21 16.77
N ALA A 297 -0.66 34.62 15.64
CA ALA A 297 -0.76 35.29 14.35
C ALA A 297 -1.54 36.60 14.43
N ILE A 298 -2.68 36.60 15.13
CA ILE A 298 -3.58 37.74 15.17
C ILE A 298 -3.77 38.29 16.58
N ALA A 299 -2.79 38.10 17.46
CA ALA A 299 -2.87 38.48 18.87
C ALA A 299 -3.16 39.98 19.10
N ASP A 300 -2.84 40.84 18.12
CA ASP A 300 -3.06 42.27 18.14
C ASP A 300 -4.35 42.72 17.43
N TRP A 301 -5.10 41.80 16.80
CA TRP A 301 -6.32 42.15 16.07
C TRP A 301 -7.48 42.45 17.03
N PRO A 302 -8.14 43.63 16.94
CA PRO A 302 -9.32 43.93 17.73
C PRO A 302 -10.42 42.87 17.61
N ALA A 303 -10.57 42.26 16.42
CA ALA A 303 -11.56 41.23 16.11
C ALA A 303 -11.60 40.08 17.12
N LEU A 304 -10.46 39.67 17.70
CA LEU A 304 -10.40 38.60 18.71
C LEU A 304 -11.25 38.88 19.95
N HIS A 305 -11.47 40.15 20.26
CA HIS A 305 -12.21 40.57 21.45
C HIS A 305 -13.56 41.21 21.11
N THR A 306 -13.74 41.70 19.89
CA THR A 306 -14.96 42.43 19.49
C THR A 306 -15.96 41.57 18.73
N TRP A 307 -15.51 40.60 17.92
CA TRP A 307 -16.38 39.84 17.00
C TRP A 307 -17.23 38.77 17.71
N THR A 308 -18.20 39.25 18.47
CA THR A 308 -19.30 38.46 19.04
C THR A 308 -20.52 38.51 18.12
N PRO A 309 -21.45 37.53 18.19
CA PRO A 309 -22.69 37.59 17.42
C PRO A 309 -23.44 38.92 17.58
N ARG A 310 -23.52 39.43 18.82
CA ARG A 310 -24.14 40.72 19.12
C ARG A 310 -23.46 41.89 18.41
N TYR A 311 -22.12 41.95 18.48
CA TYR A 311 -21.36 43.02 17.83
C TYR A 311 -21.55 42.98 16.31
N LEU A 312 -21.41 41.82 15.67
CA LEU A 312 -21.57 41.68 14.23
C LEU A 312 -22.99 42.09 13.79
N ARG A 313 -24.00 41.62 14.53
CA ARG A 313 -25.42 41.96 14.31
C ARG A 313 -25.65 43.47 14.36
N GLU A 314 -25.12 44.16 15.37
CA GLU A 314 -25.24 45.62 15.53
C GLU A 314 -24.43 46.40 14.48
N ARG A 315 -23.21 45.94 14.18
CA ARG A 315 -22.25 46.64 13.33
C ARG A 315 -22.63 46.60 11.84
N ILE A 316 -23.12 45.47 11.37
CA ILE A 316 -23.54 45.28 9.97
C ILE A 316 -25.03 45.57 9.79
N GLY A 317 -25.85 45.24 10.79
CA GLY A 317 -27.29 45.49 10.77
C GLY A 317 -28.01 44.73 9.65
N SER A 318 -28.96 45.39 8.99
CA SER A 318 -29.85 44.79 7.99
C SER A 318 -29.27 44.78 6.56
N ALA A 319 -27.96 44.99 6.40
CA ALA A 319 -27.32 44.86 5.10
C ALA A 319 -27.57 43.45 4.54
N VAL A 320 -27.96 43.37 3.26
CA VAL A 320 -28.24 42.08 2.62
C VAL A 320 -26.93 41.38 2.32
N ILE A 321 -26.82 40.11 2.76
CA ILE A 321 -25.70 39.23 2.46
C ILE A 321 -26.18 38.01 1.68
N SER A 322 -25.25 37.40 0.97
CA SER A 322 -25.40 36.10 0.31
C SER A 322 -24.72 35.03 1.13
N TYR A 323 -25.36 33.88 1.29
CA TYR A 323 -24.84 32.73 2.03
C TYR A 323 -25.29 31.44 1.33
N GLN A 324 -24.80 30.28 1.79
CA GLN A 324 -25.28 28.99 1.35
C GLN A 324 -26.32 28.43 2.32
N GLY A 325 -27.53 28.20 1.82
CA GLY A 325 -28.68 27.65 2.55
C GLY A 325 -29.04 26.22 2.11
N ALA A 326 -29.73 25.46 2.96
CA ALA A 326 -30.28 24.13 2.67
C ALA A 326 -29.23 23.07 2.25
N ARG A 327 -28.00 23.17 2.78
CA ARG A 327 -26.88 22.29 2.42
C ARG A 327 -27.06 20.86 2.93
N GLN A 328 -27.71 20.65 4.08
CA GLN A 328 -27.86 19.33 4.70
C GLN A 328 -28.68 18.35 3.84
N GLY A 329 -29.61 18.87 3.03
CA GLY A 329 -30.42 18.07 2.11
C GLY A 329 -29.71 17.65 0.82
N ASN A 330 -28.46 18.07 0.58
CA ASN A 330 -27.72 17.73 -0.65
C ASN A 330 -26.30 17.26 -0.30
N ALA A 331 -26.01 15.96 -0.43
CA ALA A 331 -24.70 15.39 -0.17
C ALA A 331 -23.54 16.00 -1.00
N ARG A 332 -23.85 16.69 -2.10
CA ARG A 332 -22.89 17.38 -2.99
C ARG A 332 -22.93 18.91 -2.85
N PHE A 333 -23.30 19.44 -1.68
CA PHE A 333 -23.51 20.87 -1.46
C PHE A 333 -22.32 21.78 -1.85
N GLU A 334 -21.07 21.30 -1.79
CA GLU A 334 -19.90 22.07 -2.26
C GLU A 334 -19.78 22.11 -3.79
N LEU A 335 -20.09 21.01 -4.46
CA LEU A 335 -20.04 20.91 -5.92
C LEU A 335 -21.22 21.68 -6.54
N ASP A 336 -22.40 21.58 -5.93
CA ASP A 336 -23.63 22.24 -6.36
C ASP A 336 -23.82 23.61 -5.67
N LYS A 337 -22.72 24.27 -5.27
CA LYS A 337 -22.72 25.52 -4.47
C LYS A 337 -23.66 26.62 -4.99
N ASP A 338 -23.79 26.75 -6.31
CA ASP A 338 -24.61 27.78 -6.94
C ASP A 338 -26.11 27.56 -6.70
N ALA A 339 -26.56 26.30 -6.51
CA ALA A 339 -27.93 25.96 -6.19
C ALA A 339 -28.33 26.32 -4.74
N HIS A 340 -27.32 26.50 -3.88
CA HIS A 340 -27.49 26.78 -2.46
C HIS A 340 -27.40 28.27 -2.12
N GLY A 341 -27.11 29.14 -3.08
CA GLY A 341 -27.08 30.60 -2.85
C GLY A 341 -28.43 31.14 -2.35
N ARG A 342 -28.42 31.82 -1.21
CA ARG A 342 -29.58 32.51 -0.62
C ARG A 342 -29.16 33.89 -0.15
N ASP A 343 -30.09 34.83 -0.13
CA ASP A 343 -29.85 36.19 0.34
C ASP A 343 -30.79 36.52 1.50
N MET A 344 -30.27 37.19 2.54
CA MET A 344 -31.07 37.69 3.65
C MET A 344 -30.37 38.86 4.37
N PRO A 345 -31.10 39.67 5.18
CA PRO A 345 -30.48 40.65 6.06
C PRO A 345 -29.48 40.00 7.03
N PHE A 346 -28.32 40.60 7.22
CA PHE A 346 -27.23 40.02 8.04
C PHE A 346 -27.63 39.83 9.52
N ASP A 347 -28.39 40.77 10.09
CA ASP A 347 -28.90 40.64 11.45
C ASP A 347 -29.81 39.41 11.62
N ALA A 348 -30.70 39.16 10.66
CA ALA A 348 -31.53 37.96 10.61
C ALA A 348 -30.71 36.67 10.38
N PHE A 349 -29.64 36.76 9.58
CA PHE A 349 -28.69 35.65 9.41
C PHE A 349 -28.00 35.29 10.73
N ILE A 350 -27.50 36.28 11.48
CA ILE A 350 -26.89 36.06 12.79
C ILE A 350 -27.90 35.46 13.78
N ASP A 351 -29.13 35.97 13.82
CA ASP A 351 -30.19 35.42 14.68
C ASP A 351 -30.48 33.94 14.33
N LEU A 352 -30.46 33.59 13.04
CA LEU A 352 -30.64 32.22 12.57
C LEU A 352 -29.49 31.31 13.02
N ILE A 353 -28.24 31.64 12.71
CA ILE A 353 -27.08 30.77 13.01
C ILE A 353 -26.69 30.75 14.49
N THR A 354 -27.26 31.62 15.33
CA THR A 354 -27.08 31.56 16.78
C THR A 354 -28.19 30.79 17.48
N SER A 355 -29.30 30.51 16.79
CA SER A 355 -30.44 29.77 17.34
C SER A 355 -30.50 28.30 16.91
N SER A 356 -29.70 27.88 15.92
CA SER A 356 -29.60 26.48 15.50
C SER A 356 -28.17 26.08 15.13
N ALA A 357 -27.84 24.81 15.42
CA ALA A 357 -26.64 24.15 14.93
C ALA A 357 -26.92 23.41 13.62
N GLY A 358 -25.85 23.03 12.91
CA GLY A 358 -25.91 22.19 11.72
C GLY A 358 -25.20 22.81 10.51
N ASN A 359 -25.36 22.18 9.35
CA ASN A 359 -24.64 22.56 8.15
C ASN A 359 -25.46 23.43 7.18
N ASP A 360 -26.73 23.68 7.49
CA ASP A 360 -27.71 24.20 6.54
C ASP A 360 -27.52 25.65 6.16
N THR A 361 -26.98 26.49 7.05
CA THR A 361 -26.82 27.93 6.84
C THR A 361 -25.37 28.31 7.11
N TYR A 362 -24.62 28.62 6.06
CA TYR A 362 -23.20 28.94 6.17
C TYR A 362 -22.79 30.04 5.21
N LEU A 363 -22.13 31.09 5.71
CA LEU A 363 -21.48 32.10 4.89
C LEU A 363 -20.06 31.61 4.58
N THR A 364 -19.75 31.41 3.30
CA THR A 364 -18.49 30.80 2.85
C THR A 364 -17.67 31.71 1.94
N ALA A 365 -16.44 31.28 1.64
CA ALA A 365 -15.56 31.96 0.70
C ALA A 365 -16.20 32.21 -0.68
N TYR A 366 -17.10 31.35 -1.14
CA TYR A 366 -17.80 31.54 -2.42
C TYR A 366 -18.70 32.79 -2.45
N ASN A 367 -19.14 33.25 -1.29
CA ASN A 367 -19.97 34.44 -1.16
C ASN A 367 -19.14 35.72 -0.94
N ALA A 368 -17.82 35.62 -0.73
CA ALA A 368 -16.98 36.73 -0.29
C ALA A 368 -17.09 37.97 -1.21
N ALA A 369 -17.01 37.78 -2.53
CA ALA A 369 -17.13 38.89 -3.48
C ALA A 369 -18.50 39.59 -3.42
N ARG A 370 -19.58 38.83 -3.21
CA ARG A 370 -20.94 39.39 -3.08
C ARG A 370 -21.14 40.12 -1.75
N ASN A 371 -20.43 39.69 -0.71
CA ASN A 371 -20.56 40.23 0.64
C ASN A 371 -19.57 41.35 0.95
N ALA A 372 -18.63 41.66 0.07
CA ALA A 372 -17.54 42.61 0.32
C ALA A 372 -18.04 43.98 0.83
N LEU A 373 -19.09 44.53 0.22
CA LEU A 373 -19.65 45.82 0.65
C LEU A 373 -20.37 45.73 1.99
N ALA A 374 -21.14 44.66 2.23
CA ALA A 374 -21.88 44.47 3.46
C ALA A 374 -20.96 44.26 4.66
N LEU A 375 -19.81 43.60 4.45
CA LEU A 375 -18.84 43.26 5.50
C LEU A 375 -17.71 44.29 5.65
N ALA A 376 -17.61 45.28 4.76
CA ALA A 376 -16.63 46.37 4.84
C ALA A 376 -16.57 47.07 6.22
N PRO A 377 -17.67 47.26 6.98
CA PRO A 377 -17.62 47.87 8.31
C PRO A 377 -16.76 47.11 9.35
N LEU A 378 -16.41 45.86 9.09
CA LEU A 378 -15.56 45.02 9.95
C LEU A 378 -14.05 45.20 9.69
N ALA A 379 -13.67 45.76 8.54
CA ALA A 379 -12.25 45.92 8.16
C ALA A 379 -11.38 46.65 9.20
N PRO A 380 -11.87 47.68 9.94
CA PRO A 380 -11.07 48.34 10.97
C PRO A 380 -10.67 47.45 12.17
N ASP A 381 -11.32 46.29 12.33
CA ASP A 381 -11.03 45.35 13.42
C ASP A 381 -9.94 44.32 13.03
N LEU A 382 -9.46 44.37 11.79
CA LEU A 382 -8.44 43.48 11.25
C LEU A 382 -7.08 44.17 11.23
N GLY A 383 -6.05 43.46 11.69
CA GLY A 383 -4.66 43.90 11.59
C GLY A 383 -3.95 43.36 10.36
N ALA A 384 -2.62 43.47 10.34
CA ALA A 384 -1.77 43.01 9.25
C ALA A 384 -0.85 41.87 9.72
N LEU A 385 -0.69 40.84 8.89
CA LEU A 385 0.35 39.82 9.02
C LEU A 385 1.56 40.23 8.17
N GLU A 386 2.38 41.15 8.69
CA GLU A 386 3.53 41.70 7.98
C GLU A 386 4.56 40.61 7.64
N GLY A 387 5.14 40.70 6.44
CA GLY A 387 6.14 39.72 5.96
C GLY A 387 5.57 38.38 5.49
N ILE A 388 4.28 38.09 5.72
CA ILE A 388 3.60 36.88 5.24
C ILE A 388 2.57 37.21 4.17
N LEU A 389 1.72 38.22 4.42
CA LEU A 389 0.65 38.64 3.50
C LEU A 389 0.93 40.00 2.87
N ASP A 390 0.52 40.18 1.60
CA ASP A 390 0.57 41.46 0.89
C ASP A 390 -0.67 42.29 1.23
N HIS A 391 -0.47 43.44 1.88
CA HIS A 391 -1.53 44.33 2.37
C HIS A 391 -1.70 45.60 1.51
N ARG A 392 -1.28 45.56 0.24
CA ARG A 392 -1.45 46.71 -0.67
C ARG A 392 -2.91 47.14 -0.78
N ALA A 393 -3.12 48.46 -0.84
CA ALA A 393 -4.45 49.07 -0.92
C ALA A 393 -5.25 48.51 -2.11
N GLY A 394 -6.39 47.88 -1.82
CA GLY A 394 -7.28 47.27 -2.81
C GLY A 394 -7.18 45.74 -2.91
N GLU A 395 -6.25 45.11 -2.19
CA GLU A 395 -6.17 43.65 -2.09
C GLU A 395 -7.07 43.08 -0.97
N ASN A 396 -7.57 41.87 -1.21
CA ASN A 396 -8.70 41.23 -0.53
C ASN A 396 -8.47 41.11 1.00
N PRO A 397 -9.39 41.58 1.88
CA PRO A 397 -9.28 41.48 3.35
C PRO A 397 -9.38 40.06 3.92
N GLY A 398 -9.29 39.03 3.06
CA GLY A 398 -9.51 37.63 3.39
C GLY A 398 -10.93 37.17 3.06
N LEU A 399 -11.07 35.87 2.79
CA LEU A 399 -12.34 35.21 2.52
C LEU A 399 -12.96 34.83 3.86
N ILE A 400 -14.06 35.49 4.23
CA ILE A 400 -14.69 35.29 5.54
C ILE A 400 -15.64 34.09 5.56
N TRP A 401 -15.61 33.38 6.68
CA TRP A 401 -16.48 32.25 6.98
C TRP A 401 -17.21 32.53 8.28
N ILE A 402 -18.54 32.43 8.27
CA ILE A 402 -19.37 32.61 9.46
C ILE A 402 -20.46 31.54 9.47
N GLY A 403 -20.53 30.75 10.53
CA GLY A 403 -21.54 29.70 10.65
C GLY A 403 -21.74 29.20 12.06
N PRO A 404 -22.81 28.42 12.27
CA PRO A 404 -23.04 27.75 13.55
C PRO A 404 -22.06 26.58 13.77
N GLU A 405 -22.14 26.01 14.97
CA GLU A 405 -21.60 24.67 15.26
C GLU A 405 -22.13 23.66 14.25
N GLY A 406 -21.27 22.74 13.79
CA GLY A 406 -21.64 21.67 12.87
C GLY A 406 -21.58 22.05 11.39
N THR A 407 -21.15 23.26 11.04
CA THR A 407 -20.78 23.57 9.65
C THR A 407 -19.59 22.71 9.22
N PHE A 408 -19.68 22.20 8.00
CA PHE A 408 -18.77 21.19 7.47
C PHE A 408 -18.32 21.58 6.06
N THR A 409 -17.03 21.41 5.81
CA THR A 409 -16.42 21.47 4.48
C THR A 409 -15.79 20.10 4.20
N PRO A 410 -16.34 19.35 3.23
CA PRO A 410 -15.88 18.03 2.79
C PRO A 410 -14.40 17.96 2.45
N LEU A 411 -13.88 16.74 2.39
CA LEU A 411 -12.50 16.45 2.02
C LEU A 411 -12.18 16.96 0.60
N HIS A 412 -11.22 17.88 0.54
CA HIS A 412 -10.71 18.46 -0.70
C HIS A 412 -9.27 18.92 -0.52
N HIS A 413 -8.62 19.33 -1.59
CA HIS A 413 -7.40 20.14 -1.50
C HIS A 413 -7.60 21.47 -2.22
N ASP A 414 -6.67 22.40 -2.05
CA ASP A 414 -6.71 23.68 -2.74
C ASP A 414 -5.66 23.78 -3.85
N LEU A 415 -5.91 24.71 -4.78
CA LEU A 415 -5.00 25.09 -5.87
C LEU A 415 -4.13 26.31 -5.51
N THR A 416 -4.20 26.73 -4.25
CA THR A 416 -3.44 27.81 -3.64
C THR A 416 -2.96 27.35 -2.27
N ASN A 417 -1.87 27.95 -1.80
CA ASN A 417 -1.60 28.00 -0.38
C ASN A 417 -2.67 28.87 0.28
N ASN A 418 -3.10 28.47 1.47
CA ASN A 418 -4.14 29.14 2.25
C ASN A 418 -3.65 29.39 3.67
N LEU A 419 -3.98 30.55 4.24
CA LEU A 419 -3.81 30.82 5.67
C LEU A 419 -5.19 30.95 6.30
N LEU A 420 -5.61 29.91 7.04
CA LEU A 420 -6.88 29.86 7.74
C LEU A 420 -6.72 30.43 9.15
N VAL A 421 -7.14 31.67 9.33
CA VAL A 421 -7.10 32.43 10.59
C VAL A 421 -8.40 32.22 11.36
N GLN A 422 -8.31 31.79 12.62
CA GLN A 422 -9.47 31.54 13.47
C GLN A 422 -9.71 32.72 14.43
N ILE A 423 -10.87 33.36 14.32
CA ILE A 423 -11.21 34.56 15.11
C ILE A 423 -12.12 34.23 16.29
N ALA A 424 -13.14 33.39 16.06
CA ALA A 424 -14.10 33.00 17.11
C ALA A 424 -14.50 31.53 16.96
N GLY A 425 -14.70 30.85 18.10
CA GLY A 425 -14.98 29.41 18.15
C GLY A 425 -13.84 28.55 17.63
N ARG A 426 -14.04 27.23 17.63
CA ARG A 426 -13.01 26.26 17.22
C ARG A 426 -13.41 25.55 15.94
N LYS A 427 -12.40 25.14 15.17
CA LYS A 427 -12.56 24.25 14.02
C LYS A 427 -11.65 23.04 14.16
N ARG A 428 -12.23 21.85 13.97
CA ARG A 428 -11.47 20.62 13.78
C ARG A 428 -11.08 20.54 12.32
N VAL A 429 -9.80 20.28 12.05
CA VAL A 429 -9.26 20.08 10.72
C VAL A 429 -8.58 18.72 10.69
N ILE A 430 -9.00 17.86 9.77
CA ILE A 430 -8.31 16.61 9.45
C ILE A 430 -7.55 16.84 8.15
N LEU A 431 -6.27 16.48 8.12
CA LEU A 431 -5.37 16.75 7.00
C LEU A 431 -4.69 15.47 6.51
N ALA A 432 -4.37 15.45 5.22
CA ALA A 432 -3.47 14.46 4.63
C ALA A 432 -2.49 15.14 3.67
N SER A 433 -1.26 14.61 3.63
CA SER A 433 -0.21 15.10 2.73
C SER A 433 -0.65 14.99 1.26
N PRO A 434 -0.19 15.89 0.37
CA PRO A 434 -0.42 15.75 -1.07
C PRO A 434 0.05 14.40 -1.63
N ALA A 435 1.04 13.75 -1.00
CA ALA A 435 1.52 12.42 -1.38
C ALA A 435 0.49 11.30 -1.13
N GLU A 436 -0.52 11.53 -0.28
CA GLU A 436 -1.62 10.59 -0.03
C GLU A 436 -2.72 10.66 -1.11
N THR A 437 -2.65 11.61 -2.05
CA THR A 437 -3.62 11.80 -3.17
C THR A 437 -4.04 10.48 -3.85
N PRO A 438 -3.13 9.55 -4.19
CA PRO A 438 -3.52 8.30 -4.87
C PRO A 438 -4.46 7.41 -4.04
N LYS A 439 -4.51 7.59 -2.72
CA LYS A 439 -5.35 6.83 -1.79
C LYS A 439 -6.62 7.57 -1.39
N LEU A 440 -6.77 8.84 -1.80
CA LEU A 440 -7.87 9.72 -1.42
C LEU A 440 -8.91 9.88 -2.53
N TYR A 441 -8.90 9.04 -3.56
CA TYR A 441 -9.98 8.93 -4.57
C TYR A 441 -10.42 10.29 -5.13
N ASN A 442 -9.44 11.11 -5.54
CA ASN A 442 -9.71 12.39 -6.18
C ASN A 442 -10.54 12.17 -7.45
N HIS A 443 -11.75 12.73 -7.46
CA HIS A 443 -12.76 12.42 -8.46
C HIS A 443 -13.02 13.59 -9.40
N LEU A 444 -13.46 14.71 -8.83
CA LEU A 444 -13.87 15.89 -9.59
C LEU A 444 -13.12 17.11 -9.10
N HIS A 445 -12.34 17.73 -10.01
CA HIS A 445 -11.48 18.86 -9.66
C HIS A 445 -10.60 18.52 -8.45
N VAL A 446 -10.84 19.17 -7.31
CA VAL A 446 -10.04 19.05 -6.09
C VAL A 446 -10.73 18.24 -4.99
N PHE A 447 -11.90 17.67 -5.30
CA PHE A 447 -12.72 16.94 -4.35
C PHE A 447 -12.50 15.43 -4.47
N SER A 448 -12.64 14.76 -3.32
CA SER A 448 -12.65 13.30 -3.22
C SER A 448 -14.06 12.74 -3.47
N GLU A 449 -14.14 11.48 -3.90
CA GLU A 449 -15.36 10.65 -3.76
C GLU A 449 -15.77 10.48 -2.29
N ILE A 450 -14.80 10.52 -1.37
CA ILE A 450 -15.00 10.44 0.07
C ILE A 450 -15.25 11.85 0.60
N SER A 451 -16.48 12.13 1.01
CA SER A 451 -16.85 13.46 1.53
C SER A 451 -16.38 13.69 2.97
N ASP A 452 -16.58 12.71 3.84
CA ASP A 452 -16.27 12.78 5.27
C ASP A 452 -15.49 11.54 5.71
N LEU A 453 -14.23 11.74 6.11
CA LEU A 453 -13.34 10.71 6.65
C LEU A 453 -13.78 10.17 8.02
N THR A 454 -14.74 10.84 8.66
CA THR A 454 -15.23 10.50 10.00
C THR A 454 -16.62 9.86 9.98
N ASP A 455 -17.20 9.67 8.79
CA ASP A 455 -18.45 8.96 8.62
C ASP A 455 -18.30 7.50 9.11
N PRO A 456 -19.04 7.07 10.15
CA PRO A 456 -18.95 5.71 10.66
C PRO A 456 -19.44 4.66 9.66
N ASP A 457 -20.27 5.06 8.69
CA ASP A 457 -20.83 4.19 7.66
C ASP A 457 -19.99 4.21 6.36
N LEU A 458 -18.79 4.81 6.40
CA LEU A 458 -17.91 4.89 5.24
C LEU A 458 -17.54 3.50 4.71
N ASP A 459 -17.90 3.25 3.45
CA ASP A 459 -17.65 1.96 2.80
C ASP A 459 -16.15 1.80 2.44
N LEU A 460 -15.41 1.20 3.37
CA LEU A 460 -14.01 0.83 3.17
C LEU A 460 -13.83 -0.29 2.14
N SER A 461 -14.89 -1.01 1.76
CA SER A 461 -14.81 -2.01 0.69
C SER A 461 -14.80 -1.36 -0.70
N ALA A 462 -15.52 -0.24 -0.87
CA ALA A 462 -15.45 0.61 -2.06
C ALA A 462 -14.14 1.43 -2.10
N HIS A 463 -13.61 1.82 -0.93
CA HIS A 463 -12.41 2.66 -0.81
C HIS A 463 -11.24 1.97 -0.06
N PRO A 464 -10.77 0.78 -0.50
CA PRO A 464 -9.85 -0.06 0.28
C PRO A 464 -8.46 0.56 0.52
N ARG A 465 -8.05 1.58 -0.25
CA ARG A 465 -6.77 2.27 -0.07
C ARG A 465 -6.80 3.25 1.09
N LEU A 466 -7.98 3.63 1.56
CA LEU A 466 -8.16 4.62 2.63
C LEU A 466 -7.55 4.15 3.96
N LYS A 467 -7.57 2.84 4.22
CA LYS A 467 -7.00 2.22 5.43
C LYS A 467 -5.51 2.52 5.64
N ASP A 468 -4.80 2.85 4.56
CA ASP A 468 -3.36 3.10 4.55
C ASP A 468 -3.02 4.60 4.48
N VAL A 469 -4.02 5.48 4.61
CA VAL A 469 -3.83 6.93 4.59
C VAL A 469 -3.36 7.42 5.95
N ARG A 470 -2.32 8.27 5.93
CA ARG A 470 -1.82 8.95 7.13
C ARG A 470 -2.57 10.26 7.32
N LEU A 471 -3.41 10.30 8.34
CA LEU A 471 -4.18 11.49 8.71
C LEU A 471 -3.50 12.23 9.86
N LEU A 472 -3.56 13.55 9.80
CA LEU A 472 -3.24 14.45 10.91
C LEU A 472 -4.54 15.13 11.35
N GLU A 473 -4.69 15.36 12.63
CA GLU A 473 -5.87 16.03 13.17
C GLU A 473 -5.43 17.14 14.11
N VAL A 474 -6.00 18.32 13.91
CA VAL A 474 -5.78 19.48 14.78
C VAL A 474 -7.09 20.19 15.04
N VAL A 475 -7.18 20.82 16.21
CA VAL A 475 -8.17 21.85 16.49
C VAL A 475 -7.45 23.20 16.41
N ILE A 476 -7.99 24.11 15.61
CA ILE A 476 -7.56 25.51 15.56
C ILE A 476 -8.41 26.33 16.53
N GLU A 477 -7.74 27.05 17.42
CA GLU A 477 -8.33 27.85 18.47
C GLU A 477 -8.38 29.35 18.06
N PRO A 478 -9.27 30.17 18.65
CA PRO A 478 -9.25 31.62 18.44
C PRO A 478 -7.86 32.23 18.68
N GLY A 479 -7.37 33.01 17.72
CA GLY A 479 -6.03 33.60 17.74
C GLY A 479 -5.01 32.85 16.89
N GLU A 480 -5.26 31.58 16.59
CA GLU A 480 -4.38 30.76 15.78
C GLU A 480 -4.63 30.92 14.27
N ALA A 481 -3.58 30.77 13.47
CA ALA A 481 -3.68 30.66 12.01
C ALA A 481 -3.02 29.38 11.50
N LEU A 482 -3.78 28.54 10.79
CA LEU A 482 -3.27 27.34 10.13
C LEU A 482 -2.85 27.65 8.71
N PHE A 483 -1.55 27.48 8.42
CA PHE A 483 -1.04 27.46 7.07
C PHE A 483 -1.33 26.10 6.44
N LEU A 484 -2.10 26.12 5.35
CA LEU A 484 -2.44 24.99 4.50
C LEU A 484 -1.68 25.14 3.18
N PRO A 485 -0.58 24.39 2.99
CA PRO A 485 0.15 24.45 1.73
C PRO A 485 -0.68 23.88 0.59
N ILE A 486 -0.41 24.34 -0.63
CA ILE A 486 -1.08 23.87 -1.84
C ILE A 486 -1.07 22.33 -1.95
N GLY A 487 -2.21 21.76 -2.35
CA GLY A 487 -2.37 20.31 -2.51
C GLY A 487 -2.53 19.51 -1.22
N TRP A 488 -2.45 20.14 -0.04
CA TRP A 488 -2.79 19.45 1.21
C TRP A 488 -4.29 19.19 1.28
N TRP A 489 -4.62 17.90 1.43
CA TRP A 489 -5.98 17.47 1.61
C TRP A 489 -6.44 17.84 3.00
N HIS A 490 -7.67 18.34 3.10
CA HIS A 490 -8.26 18.69 4.37
C HIS A 490 -9.80 18.64 4.33
N GLN A 491 -10.38 18.33 5.48
CA GLN A 491 -11.79 18.56 5.77
C GLN A 491 -11.90 19.37 7.07
N VAL A 492 -12.95 20.17 7.19
CA VAL A 492 -13.09 21.14 8.29
C VAL A 492 -14.48 21.05 8.89
N THR A 493 -14.55 20.94 10.22
CA THR A 493 -15.79 20.95 10.98
C THR A 493 -15.75 22.04 12.04
N ALA A 494 -16.74 22.92 12.08
CA ALA A 494 -16.90 23.88 13.17
C ALA A 494 -17.42 23.16 14.43
N LEU A 495 -16.69 23.30 15.54
CA LEU A 495 -17.04 22.70 16.84
C LEU A 495 -17.90 23.63 17.71
N ASP A 496 -17.97 24.90 17.34
CA ASP A 496 -18.76 25.93 18.01
C ASP A 496 -19.29 26.89 16.93
N PHE A 497 -20.09 27.90 17.31
CA PHE A 497 -20.27 29.09 16.45
C PHE A 497 -18.89 29.61 16.04
N SER A 498 -18.66 29.76 14.75
CA SER A 498 -17.30 29.92 14.22
C SER A 498 -17.20 31.10 13.27
N ILE A 499 -16.12 31.89 13.45
CA ILE A 499 -15.71 32.93 12.52
C ILE A 499 -14.24 32.71 12.14
N SER A 500 -13.98 32.65 10.85
CA SER A 500 -12.62 32.48 10.30
C SER A 500 -12.40 33.37 9.09
N LEU A 501 -11.13 33.68 8.78
CA LEU A 501 -10.70 34.28 7.53
C LEU A 501 -9.72 33.36 6.82
N THR A 502 -9.87 33.18 5.51
CA THR A 502 -8.87 32.51 4.67
C THR A 502 -8.17 33.53 3.80
N HIS A 503 -6.85 33.62 3.93
CA HIS A 503 -6.01 34.47 3.07
C HIS A 503 -5.27 33.65 2.02
N THR A 504 -5.14 34.22 0.82
CA THR A 504 -4.38 33.66 -0.30
C THR A 504 -3.41 34.67 -0.92
N ASN A 505 -3.41 35.91 -0.42
CA ASN A 505 -2.57 37.02 -0.85
C ASN A 505 -1.19 37.00 -0.15
N PHE A 506 -0.47 35.89 -0.26
CA PHE A 506 0.91 35.82 0.26
C PHE A 506 1.83 36.78 -0.50
N VAL A 507 2.87 37.28 0.16
CA VAL A 507 3.92 38.11 -0.50
C VAL A 507 4.73 37.33 -1.54
N TRP A 508 4.58 36.00 -1.56
CA TRP A 508 5.22 35.06 -2.49
C TRP A 508 4.23 34.52 -3.54
N PRO A 509 4.72 33.95 -4.67
CA PRO A 509 3.85 33.41 -5.71
C PRO A 509 2.86 32.36 -5.19
N ASN A 510 1.58 32.54 -5.49
CA ASN A 510 0.49 31.67 -5.04
C ASN A 510 -0.57 31.40 -6.13
N LYS A 511 -0.12 31.05 -7.34
CA LYS A 511 -0.99 30.91 -8.54
C LYS A 511 -1.02 29.47 -9.08
N GLY A 512 -1.06 28.48 -8.20
CA GLY A 512 -1.08 27.06 -8.62
C GLY A 512 -2.29 26.67 -9.48
N TYR A 513 -3.39 27.41 -9.37
CA TYR A 513 -4.58 27.25 -10.21
C TYR A 513 -4.35 27.54 -11.70
N ALA A 514 -3.32 28.32 -12.08
CA ALA A 514 -3.15 28.79 -13.45
C ALA A 514 -2.82 27.66 -14.45
N GLU A 515 -2.19 26.59 -13.99
CA GLU A 515 -1.74 25.46 -14.82
C GLU A 515 -2.37 24.13 -14.38
N HIS A 516 -3.39 24.18 -13.51
CA HIS A 516 -4.04 22.97 -13.02
C HIS A 516 -4.74 22.23 -14.16
N PRO A 517 -4.47 20.92 -14.36
CA PRO A 517 -5.11 20.15 -15.41
C PRO A 517 -6.62 20.05 -15.15
N ALA A 518 -7.43 20.63 -16.03
CA ALA A 518 -8.88 20.50 -15.97
C ALA A 518 -9.27 19.09 -16.46
N ARG A 519 -9.93 18.31 -15.59
CA ARG A 519 -10.61 17.09 -15.99
C ARG A 519 -12.00 17.04 -15.38
#